data_AF-A0A968AEG2-F1
#
_entry.id   AF-A0A968AEG2-F1
#
_cell.length_a   1.000
_cell.length_b   1.000
_cell.length_c   1.000
_cell.angle_alpha   90.00
_cell.angle_beta   90.00
_cell.angle_gamma   90.00
#
_symmetry.space_group_name_H-M   'P 1'
#
loop_
_entity.id
_entity.type
_entity.pdbx_description
1 polymer ?
#
loop_
_entity_poly.entity_id
_entity_poly.type
_entity_poly.pdbx_seq_one_letter_code
_entity_poly.pdbx_strand_id
1 'polypeptide(L)'
;MNNTAAKKKARETETEDSQATYNLFDPFGLSQAMVDLTQSWTGTPEQLLQDQLNSMDSCLSLWQDSMSRFMGKAGAEEGNNKPTDRRFKHEAWELNPFFDFIKQSYLMGADAILKTVSNIEGLDEKAAHKLEFYTRQFVDAMSPSNFALTNPEVLEHALQTQGQNLVKGFQNFCKDFDPRTGQLQISMADKEAFKLGVNIATTPGQVIYQNDLMQLIQYTPSTETVYKTPLLIVPPWINKYYVLDLQPKNSMIKWLVAQGYTVFVISWINPDENHSEIDFEDYIFDGLITAMDVIETSTGEHEVNA
;
A
#
# COMPACT_ATOMS: atom_id res chain seq x y z
N MET A 1 2.11 20.63 53.72
CA MET A 1 1.28 19.86 52.77
C MET A 1 1.87 19.81 51.34
N ASN A 2 3.21 19.77 51.15
CA ASN A 2 3.82 19.79 49.80
C ASN A 2 4.73 18.60 49.46
N ASN A 3 4.80 17.54 50.28
CA ASN A 3 5.74 16.44 50.03
C ASN A 3 5.08 15.16 49.47
N THR A 4 3.74 15.11 49.40
CA THR A 4 2.99 13.94 48.91
C THR A 4 2.68 14.03 47.42
N ALA A 5 2.48 15.24 46.88
CA ALA A 5 2.21 15.45 45.46
C ALA A 5 3.47 15.29 44.58
N ALA A 6 4.64 15.71 45.06
CA ALA A 6 5.90 15.56 44.32
C ALA A 6 6.36 14.09 44.22
N LYS A 7 6.17 13.29 45.28
CA LYS A 7 6.44 11.85 45.26
C LYS A 7 5.47 11.06 44.39
N LYS A 8 4.23 11.52 44.25
CA LYS A 8 3.24 10.89 43.36
C LYS A 8 3.54 11.18 41.89
N LYS A 9 3.92 12.42 41.58
CA LYS A 9 4.27 12.83 40.22
C LYS A 9 5.60 12.21 39.73
N ALA A 10 6.59 12.04 40.61
CA ALA A 10 7.85 11.34 40.31
C ALA A 10 7.66 9.82 40.15
N ARG A 11 6.74 9.22 40.91
CA ARG A 11 6.40 7.80 40.76
C ARG A 11 5.59 7.54 39.49
N GLU A 12 4.71 8.47 39.09
CA GLU A 12 3.96 8.39 37.84
C GLU A 12 4.87 8.56 36.60
N THR A 13 5.92 9.40 36.68
CA THR A 13 6.90 9.55 35.57
C THR A 13 7.82 8.34 35.40
N GLU A 14 8.20 7.63 36.47
CA GLU A 14 8.99 6.38 36.35
C GLU A 14 8.17 5.19 35.81
N THR A 15 6.83 5.21 35.96
CA THR A 15 5.96 4.12 35.43
C THR A 15 5.56 4.32 33.96
N GLU A 16 5.57 5.55 33.44
CA GLU A 16 5.29 5.81 32.02
C GLU A 16 6.53 5.64 31.13
N ASP A 17 7.74 5.96 31.62
CA ASP A 17 8.98 5.82 30.85
C ASP A 17 9.46 4.35 30.71
N SER A 18 8.92 3.42 31.50
CA SER A 18 9.28 2.00 31.45
C SER A 18 8.48 1.18 30.42
N GLN A 19 7.45 1.75 29.79
CA GLN A 19 6.63 1.06 28.76
C GLN A 19 7.07 1.34 27.31
N ALA A 20 8.08 2.19 27.09
CA ALA A 20 8.56 2.54 25.75
C ALA A 20 9.99 2.03 25.46
N THR A 21 10.39 0.89 26.04
CA THR A 21 11.54 0.16 25.50
C THR A 21 11.07 -0.56 24.24
N TYR A 22 11.41 -0.01 23.08
CA TYR A 22 11.38 -0.74 21.81
C TYR A 22 12.17 -2.02 21.99
N ASN A 23 11.47 -3.13 22.21
CA ASN A 23 12.08 -4.43 22.35
C ASN A 23 12.57 -4.81 20.95
N LEU A 24 13.87 -4.63 20.68
CA LEU A 24 14.49 -4.85 19.36
C LEU A 24 14.22 -6.26 18.81
N PHE A 25 13.90 -7.19 19.70
CA PHE A 25 13.61 -8.60 19.44
C PHE A 25 12.11 -8.95 19.46
N ASP A 26 11.23 -8.00 19.81
CA ASP A 26 9.77 -8.15 19.73
C ASP A 26 9.07 -6.80 19.46
N PRO A 27 9.25 -6.22 18.26
CA PRO A 27 8.68 -4.92 17.92
C PRO A 27 7.13 -4.90 17.85
N PHE A 28 6.47 -6.07 17.91
CA PHE A 28 5.02 -6.21 17.77
C PHE A 28 4.31 -6.79 19.02
N GLY A 29 5.05 -7.15 20.08
CA GLY A 29 4.50 -7.71 21.32
C GLY A 29 4.05 -9.18 21.19
N LEU A 30 4.62 -9.92 20.24
CA LEU A 30 4.28 -11.31 19.93
C LEU A 30 4.93 -12.31 20.91
N SER A 31 5.97 -11.92 21.66
CA SER A 31 6.66 -12.83 22.56
C SER A 31 5.77 -13.26 23.72
N GLN A 32 4.97 -12.34 24.27
CA GLN A 32 4.05 -12.65 25.36
C GLN A 32 2.89 -13.52 24.84
N ALA A 33 2.33 -13.21 23.68
CA ALA A 33 1.29 -14.02 23.05
C ALA A 33 1.78 -15.44 22.72
N MET A 34 3.05 -15.61 22.31
CA MET A 34 3.67 -16.92 22.08
C MET A 34 3.93 -17.69 23.38
N VAL A 35 4.29 -16.99 24.48
CA VAL A 35 4.43 -17.61 25.80
C VAL A 35 3.07 -18.05 26.33
N ASP A 36 2.04 -17.22 26.21
CA ASP A 36 0.68 -17.53 26.63
C ASP A 36 0.07 -18.67 25.80
N LEU A 37 0.35 -18.70 24.48
CA LEU A 37 0.06 -19.83 23.57
C LEU A 37 0.75 -21.11 24.04
N THR A 38 2.04 -21.04 24.37
CA THR A 38 2.80 -22.21 24.82
C THR A 38 2.27 -22.72 26.18
N GLN A 39 1.86 -21.82 27.07
CA GLN A 39 1.27 -22.17 28.36
C GLN A 39 -0.13 -22.77 28.22
N SER A 40 -0.98 -22.24 27.35
CA SER A 40 -2.30 -22.83 27.06
C SER A 40 -2.15 -24.22 26.41
N TRP A 41 -1.17 -24.41 25.54
CA TRP A 41 -0.84 -25.70 24.92
C TRP A 41 -0.37 -26.78 25.92
N THR A 42 0.23 -26.39 27.04
CA THR A 42 0.57 -27.35 28.12
C THR A 42 -0.64 -27.79 28.95
N GLY A 43 -1.77 -27.07 28.86
CA GLY A 43 -2.98 -27.31 29.64
C GLY A 43 -3.99 -28.32 29.04
N THR A 44 -3.93 -28.59 27.74
CA THR A 44 -4.86 -29.50 27.04
C THR A 44 -4.16 -30.56 26.14
N PRO A 45 -3.34 -31.47 26.71
CA PRO A 45 -2.58 -32.45 25.92
C PRO A 45 -3.45 -33.43 25.12
N GLU A 46 -4.63 -33.78 25.64
CA GLU A 46 -5.53 -34.76 25.01
C GLU A 46 -6.22 -34.20 23.75
N GLN A 47 -6.63 -32.93 23.77
CA GLN A 47 -7.23 -32.25 22.61
C GLN A 47 -6.19 -32.07 21.49
N LEU A 48 -4.98 -31.65 21.85
CA LEU A 48 -3.86 -31.53 20.89
C LEU A 48 -3.51 -32.87 20.25
N LEU A 49 -3.48 -33.95 21.03
CA LEU A 49 -3.23 -35.28 20.50
C LEU A 49 -4.34 -35.72 19.53
N GLN A 50 -5.60 -35.42 19.85
CA GLN A 50 -6.74 -35.75 18.99
C GLN A 50 -6.73 -34.92 17.70
N ASP A 51 -6.42 -33.63 17.76
CA ASP A 51 -6.27 -32.76 16.60
C ASP A 51 -5.09 -33.20 15.71
N GLN A 52 -3.98 -33.62 16.32
CA GLN A 52 -2.84 -34.18 15.61
C GLN A 52 -3.20 -35.49 14.89
N LEU A 53 -3.93 -36.40 15.54
CA LEU A 53 -4.37 -37.66 14.93
C LEU A 53 -5.36 -37.42 13.78
N ASN A 54 -6.31 -36.50 13.95
CA ASN A 54 -7.26 -36.09 12.91
C ASN A 54 -6.54 -35.46 11.71
N SER A 55 -5.51 -34.64 11.95
CA SER A 55 -4.68 -34.04 10.91
C SER A 55 -3.85 -35.08 10.15
N MET A 56 -3.33 -36.09 10.86
CA MET A 56 -2.61 -37.20 10.25
C MET A 56 -3.53 -38.06 9.36
N ASP A 57 -4.74 -38.36 9.83
CA ASP A 57 -5.74 -39.10 9.04
C ASP A 57 -6.16 -38.32 7.77
N SER A 58 -6.37 -37.00 7.91
CA SER A 58 -6.69 -36.10 6.79
C SER A 58 -5.54 -36.00 5.76
N CYS A 59 -4.29 -35.98 6.22
CA CYS A 59 -3.12 -35.96 5.35
C CYS A 59 -2.95 -37.30 4.60
N LEU A 60 -3.17 -38.42 5.30
CA LEU A 60 -3.11 -39.76 4.71
C LEU A 60 -4.22 -39.99 3.69
N SER A 61 -5.45 -39.55 3.96
CA SER A 61 -6.55 -39.64 3.00
C SER A 61 -6.31 -38.75 1.79
N LEU A 62 -5.87 -37.50 1.98
CA LEU A 62 -5.51 -36.60 0.88
C LEU A 62 -4.39 -37.19 0.00
N TRP A 63 -3.36 -37.77 0.61
CA TRP A 63 -2.28 -38.44 -0.11
C TRP A 63 -2.78 -39.68 -0.88
N GLN A 64 -3.62 -40.51 -0.27
CA GLN A 64 -4.21 -41.69 -0.92
C GLN A 64 -5.11 -41.30 -2.10
N ASP A 65 -5.93 -40.26 -1.96
CA ASP A 65 -6.81 -39.75 -3.01
C ASP A 65 -6.01 -39.13 -4.16
N SER A 66 -5.00 -38.33 -3.83
CA SER A 66 -4.11 -37.71 -4.83
C SER A 66 -3.29 -38.76 -5.60
N MET A 67 -2.79 -39.78 -4.90
CA MET A 67 -2.08 -40.91 -5.51
C MET A 67 -3.03 -41.74 -6.40
N SER A 68 -4.29 -41.94 -5.97
CA SER A 68 -5.30 -42.65 -6.76
C SER A 68 -5.70 -41.90 -8.02
N ARG A 69 -5.82 -40.57 -7.95
CA ARG A 69 -6.01 -39.67 -9.11
C ARG A 69 -4.81 -39.70 -10.06
N PHE A 70 -3.58 -39.63 -9.51
CA PHE A 70 -2.35 -39.71 -10.29
C PHE A 70 -2.20 -41.05 -11.04
N MET A 71 -2.64 -42.16 -10.43
CA MET A 71 -2.63 -43.50 -11.04
C MET A 71 -3.82 -43.77 -11.98
N GLY A 72 -4.71 -42.80 -12.22
CA GLY A 72 -5.81 -42.93 -13.18
C GLY A 72 -6.92 -43.91 -12.76
N LYS A 73 -7.08 -44.21 -11.46
CA LYS A 73 -8.16 -45.09 -10.99
C LYS A 73 -9.50 -44.34 -11.04
N ALA A 74 -10.44 -44.85 -11.82
CA ALA A 74 -11.79 -44.32 -11.95
C ALA A 74 -12.56 -44.43 -10.62
N GLY A 75 -12.94 -43.30 -10.03
CA GLY A 75 -13.71 -43.24 -8.78
C GLY A 75 -13.33 -42.10 -7.83
N ALA A 76 -12.28 -41.33 -8.11
CA ALA A 76 -12.00 -40.13 -7.32
C ALA A 76 -13.05 -39.06 -7.67
N GLU A 77 -13.94 -38.76 -6.74
CA GLU A 77 -14.91 -37.66 -6.89
C GLU A 77 -14.17 -36.38 -7.30
N GLU A 78 -14.66 -35.68 -8.33
CA GLU A 78 -14.22 -34.33 -8.66
C GLU A 78 -14.40 -33.49 -7.40
N GLY A 79 -13.30 -33.03 -6.81
CA GLY A 79 -13.32 -32.25 -5.59
C GLY A 79 -14.15 -30.99 -5.81
N ASN A 80 -15.42 -31.04 -5.43
CA ASN A 80 -16.35 -29.94 -5.57
C ASN A 80 -16.04 -28.90 -4.48
N ASN A 81 -15.03 -28.08 -4.72
CA ASN A 81 -14.78 -26.88 -3.96
C ASN A 81 -14.44 -25.78 -4.97
N LYS A 82 -15.49 -25.08 -5.45
CA LYS A 82 -15.31 -23.83 -6.18
C LYS A 82 -14.30 -22.97 -5.41
N PRO A 83 -13.28 -22.39 -6.06
CA PRO A 83 -12.25 -21.64 -5.38
C PRO A 83 -12.86 -20.38 -4.76
N THR A 84 -13.19 -20.44 -3.46
CA THR A 84 -13.52 -19.26 -2.67
C THR A 84 -12.31 -18.33 -2.57
N ASP A 85 -11.10 -18.89 -2.69
CA ASP A 85 -9.85 -18.17 -2.66
C ASP A 85 -9.39 -17.77 -4.08
N ARG A 86 -9.26 -16.45 -4.28
CA ARG A 86 -8.83 -15.86 -5.55
C ARG A 86 -7.41 -16.27 -5.98
N ARG A 87 -6.59 -16.81 -5.07
CA ARG A 87 -5.21 -17.26 -5.35
C ARG A 87 -5.14 -18.53 -6.20
N PHE A 88 -6.20 -19.35 -6.18
CA PHE A 88 -6.22 -20.67 -6.85
C PHE A 88 -7.14 -20.69 -8.09
N LYS A 89 -7.22 -19.58 -8.82
CA LYS A 89 -8.10 -19.43 -9.99
C LYS A 89 -7.64 -20.21 -11.22
N HIS A 90 -6.35 -20.47 -11.36
CA HIS A 90 -5.80 -21.17 -12.52
C HIS A 90 -6.32 -22.61 -12.59
N GLU A 91 -6.77 -23.06 -13.76
CA GLU A 91 -7.36 -24.39 -13.96
C GLU A 91 -6.43 -25.53 -13.53
N ALA A 92 -5.11 -25.35 -13.68
CA ALA A 92 -4.12 -26.34 -13.26
C ALA A 92 -4.20 -26.68 -11.75
N TRP A 93 -4.70 -25.79 -10.91
CA TRP A 93 -4.90 -26.06 -9.48
C TRP A 93 -5.98 -27.11 -9.20
N GLU A 94 -6.86 -27.39 -10.16
CA GLU A 94 -7.90 -28.42 -10.04
C GLU A 94 -7.60 -29.61 -10.95
N LEU A 95 -7.14 -29.35 -12.18
CA LEU A 95 -6.95 -30.39 -13.19
C LEU A 95 -5.67 -31.21 -13.00
N ASN A 96 -4.62 -30.62 -12.40
CA ASN A 96 -3.36 -31.31 -12.22
C ASN A 96 -3.28 -31.90 -10.80
N PRO A 97 -3.18 -33.23 -10.65
CA PRO A 97 -3.12 -33.88 -9.33
C PRO A 97 -2.00 -33.38 -8.42
N PHE A 98 -0.87 -32.94 -8.99
CA PHE A 98 0.24 -32.38 -8.21
C PHE A 98 -0.10 -31.01 -7.62
N PHE A 99 -0.65 -30.10 -8.42
CA PHE A 99 -1.03 -28.76 -7.94
C PHE A 99 -2.24 -28.82 -7.01
N ASP A 100 -3.21 -29.69 -7.29
CA ASP A 100 -4.35 -29.91 -6.39
C ASP A 100 -3.86 -30.44 -5.02
N PHE A 101 -2.96 -31.43 -4.99
CA PHE A 101 -2.38 -31.92 -3.74
C PHE A 101 -1.70 -30.80 -2.92
N ILE A 102 -0.89 -29.95 -3.57
CA ILE A 102 -0.21 -28.83 -2.91
C ILE A 102 -1.23 -27.82 -2.35
N LYS A 103 -2.24 -27.46 -3.15
CA LYS A 103 -3.32 -26.55 -2.75
C LYS A 103 -4.09 -27.10 -1.54
N GLN A 104 -4.55 -28.35 -1.61
CA GLN A 104 -5.33 -28.96 -0.54
C GLN A 104 -4.49 -29.12 0.74
N SER A 105 -3.22 -29.54 0.62
CA SER A 105 -2.30 -29.64 1.76
C SER A 105 -2.12 -28.30 2.46
N TYR A 106 -1.96 -27.22 1.67
CA TYR A 106 -1.88 -25.86 2.20
C TYR A 106 -3.18 -25.44 2.89
N LEU A 107 -4.34 -25.60 2.25
CA LEU A 107 -5.63 -25.17 2.80
C LEU A 107 -5.97 -25.90 4.10
N MET A 108 -5.69 -27.20 4.16
CA MET A 108 -5.87 -28.00 5.38
C MET A 108 -4.94 -27.52 6.50
N GLY A 109 -3.66 -27.31 6.22
CA GLY A 109 -2.71 -26.80 7.21
C GLY A 109 -3.03 -25.39 7.69
N ALA A 110 -3.45 -24.51 6.76
CA ALA A 110 -3.89 -23.16 7.04
C ALA A 110 -5.12 -23.14 7.98
N ASP A 111 -6.13 -23.94 7.69
CA ASP A 111 -7.34 -24.07 8.50
C ASP A 111 -7.03 -24.64 9.89
N ALA A 112 -6.16 -25.65 9.98
CA ALA A 112 -5.73 -26.22 11.25
C ALA A 112 -5.02 -25.18 12.13
N ILE A 113 -4.03 -24.45 11.59
CA ILE A 113 -3.29 -23.42 12.32
C ILE A 113 -4.24 -22.30 12.80
N LEU A 114 -5.13 -21.83 11.93
CA LEU A 114 -6.07 -20.76 12.28
C LEU A 114 -7.07 -21.20 13.35
N LYS A 115 -7.58 -22.44 13.27
CA LYS A 115 -8.47 -23.02 14.30
C LYS A 115 -7.77 -23.18 15.64
N THR A 116 -6.50 -23.60 15.65
CA THR A 116 -5.72 -23.71 16.88
C THR A 116 -5.57 -22.34 17.54
N VAL A 117 -5.32 -21.28 16.77
CA VAL A 117 -5.18 -19.93 17.29
C VAL A 117 -6.50 -19.33 17.77
N SER A 118 -7.62 -19.61 17.09
CA SER A 118 -8.93 -19.10 17.50
C SER A 118 -9.49 -19.77 18.76
N ASN A 119 -9.05 -20.99 19.08
CA ASN A 119 -9.56 -21.78 20.20
C ASN A 119 -8.74 -21.61 21.50
N ILE A 120 -7.78 -20.67 21.53
CA ILE A 120 -6.97 -20.44 22.73
C ILE A 120 -7.81 -19.74 23.80
N GLU A 121 -8.12 -20.46 24.86
CA GLU A 121 -8.77 -19.90 26.05
C GLU A 121 -7.73 -19.17 26.93
N GLY A 122 -8.13 -18.05 27.55
CA GLY A 122 -7.32 -17.34 28.54
C GLY A 122 -6.51 -16.13 28.04
N LEU A 123 -6.60 -15.77 26.76
CA LEU A 123 -6.00 -14.55 26.21
C LEU A 123 -6.91 -13.32 26.39
N ASP A 124 -6.30 -12.15 26.61
CA ASP A 124 -7.00 -10.86 26.49
C ASP A 124 -7.52 -10.67 25.05
N GLU A 125 -8.68 -10.03 24.89
CA GLU A 125 -9.37 -9.88 23.59
C GLU A 125 -8.47 -9.19 22.55
N LYS A 126 -7.69 -8.18 22.95
CA LYS A 126 -6.75 -7.49 22.05
C LYS A 126 -5.56 -8.38 21.67
N ALA A 127 -5.10 -9.23 22.57
CA ALA A 127 -4.01 -10.16 22.29
C ALA A 127 -4.47 -11.28 21.34
N ALA A 128 -5.67 -11.82 21.55
CA ALA A 128 -6.28 -12.81 20.67
C ALA A 128 -6.44 -12.29 19.23
N HIS A 129 -6.99 -11.07 19.05
CA HIS A 129 -7.13 -10.46 17.72
C HIS A 129 -5.78 -10.20 17.04
N LYS A 130 -4.76 -9.75 17.77
CA LYS A 130 -3.41 -9.58 17.22
C LYS A 130 -2.82 -10.91 16.78
N LEU A 131 -2.94 -11.94 17.62
CA LEU A 131 -2.40 -13.26 17.33
C LEU A 131 -3.07 -13.87 16.09
N GLU A 132 -4.41 -13.79 15.99
CA GLU A 132 -5.15 -14.22 14.81
C GLU A 132 -4.70 -13.47 13.56
N PHE A 133 -4.59 -12.13 13.63
CA PHE A 133 -4.16 -11.30 12.51
C PHE A 133 -2.78 -11.70 12.00
N TYR A 134 -1.77 -11.76 12.87
CA TYR A 134 -0.41 -12.10 12.46
C TYR A 134 -0.27 -13.55 12.00
N THR A 135 -1.02 -14.47 12.60
CA THR A 135 -1.07 -15.87 12.16
C THR A 135 -1.64 -15.96 10.75
N ARG A 136 -2.72 -15.24 10.46
CA ARG A 136 -3.29 -15.18 9.11
C ARG A 136 -2.28 -14.60 8.11
N GLN A 137 -1.60 -13.52 8.45
CA GLN A 137 -0.56 -12.93 7.58
C GLN A 137 0.58 -13.92 7.31
N PHE A 138 1.02 -14.68 8.31
CA PHE A 138 2.05 -15.70 8.16
C PHE A 138 1.59 -16.86 7.25
N VAL A 139 0.40 -17.41 7.52
CA VAL A 139 -0.19 -18.48 6.72
C VAL A 139 -0.41 -18.03 5.27
N ASP A 140 -0.86 -16.79 5.05
CA ASP A 140 -1.05 -16.23 3.72
C ASP A 140 0.27 -16.01 2.97
N ALA A 141 1.34 -15.62 3.67
CA ALA A 141 2.68 -15.50 3.11
C ALA A 141 3.25 -16.85 2.67
N MET A 142 2.91 -17.93 3.38
CA MET A 142 3.31 -19.30 3.05
C MET A 142 2.49 -19.95 1.92
N SER A 143 1.52 -19.23 1.35
CA SER A 143 0.72 -19.77 0.24
C SER A 143 1.57 -20.23 -0.94
N PRO A 144 1.31 -21.41 -1.51
CA PRO A 144 2.08 -21.93 -2.65
C PRO A 144 1.93 -21.07 -3.92
N SER A 145 0.92 -20.20 -4.00
CA SER A 145 0.79 -19.23 -5.09
C SER A 145 1.89 -18.16 -5.08
N ASN A 146 2.55 -17.94 -3.94
CA ASN A 146 3.56 -16.89 -3.78
C ASN A 146 4.95 -17.30 -4.29
N PHE A 147 5.18 -18.59 -4.56
CA PHE A 147 6.48 -19.10 -4.97
C PHE A 147 6.46 -19.55 -6.42
N ALA A 148 7.46 -19.12 -7.20
CA ALA A 148 7.56 -19.39 -8.63
C ALA A 148 7.56 -20.89 -8.97
N LEU A 149 8.11 -21.74 -8.10
CA LEU A 149 8.24 -23.18 -8.32
C LEU A 149 6.94 -23.96 -8.08
N THR A 150 6.00 -23.38 -7.33
CA THR A 150 4.73 -24.03 -6.98
C THR A 150 3.53 -23.35 -7.61
N ASN A 151 3.74 -22.23 -8.32
CA ASN A 151 2.70 -21.50 -9.02
C ASN A 151 2.60 -21.97 -10.50
N PRO A 152 1.46 -22.57 -10.92
CA PRO A 152 1.29 -23.09 -12.26
C PRO A 152 1.33 -22.00 -13.34
N GLU A 153 0.80 -20.80 -13.07
CA GLU A 153 0.82 -19.67 -14.02
C GLU A 153 2.25 -19.24 -14.33
N VAL A 154 3.10 -19.19 -13.28
CA VAL A 154 4.51 -18.80 -13.43
C VAL A 154 5.29 -19.86 -14.20
N LEU A 155 5.07 -21.14 -13.89
CA LEU A 155 5.72 -22.26 -14.59
C LEU A 155 5.30 -22.34 -16.06
N GLU A 156 4.01 -22.21 -16.33
CA GLU A 156 3.49 -22.18 -17.70
C GLU A 156 4.06 -21.00 -18.50
N HIS A 157 4.03 -19.80 -17.92
CA HIS A 157 4.58 -18.62 -18.58
C HIS A 157 6.11 -18.71 -18.74
N ALA A 158 6.82 -19.36 -17.81
CA ALA A 158 8.24 -19.63 -17.93
C ALA A 158 8.52 -20.60 -19.09
N LEU A 159 7.72 -21.65 -19.27
CA LEU A 159 7.84 -22.55 -20.41
C LEU A 159 7.56 -21.83 -21.74
N GLN A 160 6.47 -21.05 -21.81
CA GLN A 160 6.10 -20.28 -23.00
C GLN A 160 7.19 -19.27 -23.41
N THR A 161 7.84 -18.64 -22.43
CA THR A 161 8.90 -17.64 -22.66
C THR A 161 10.32 -18.22 -22.61
N GLN A 162 10.47 -19.55 -22.51
CA GLN A 162 11.77 -20.23 -22.33
C GLN A 162 12.60 -19.64 -21.17
N GLY A 163 11.94 -19.21 -20.10
CA GLY A 163 12.55 -18.63 -18.89
C GLY A 163 12.88 -17.14 -18.99
N GLN A 164 12.61 -16.48 -20.12
CA GLN A 164 12.94 -15.06 -20.30
C GLN A 164 12.19 -14.14 -19.32
N ASN A 165 10.99 -14.53 -18.89
CA ASN A 165 10.23 -13.80 -17.86
C ASN A 165 10.95 -13.77 -16.51
N LEU A 166 11.58 -14.87 -16.09
CA LEU A 166 12.31 -14.98 -14.84
C LEU A 166 13.58 -14.12 -14.87
N VAL A 167 14.30 -14.15 -16.00
CA VAL A 167 15.49 -13.29 -16.22
C VAL A 167 15.10 -11.81 -16.11
N LYS A 168 14.01 -11.40 -16.76
CA LYS A 168 13.52 -10.01 -16.70
C LYS A 168 13.07 -9.64 -15.29
N GLY A 169 12.38 -10.54 -14.58
CA GLY A 169 11.98 -10.34 -13.19
C GLY A 169 13.18 -10.12 -12.27
N PHE A 170 14.24 -10.92 -12.41
CA PHE A 170 15.49 -10.74 -11.66
C PHE A 170 16.20 -9.43 -12.00
N GLN A 171 16.23 -9.03 -13.27
CA GLN A 171 16.77 -7.72 -13.67
C GLN A 171 16.00 -6.55 -13.03
N ASN A 172 14.68 -6.66 -12.93
CA ASN A 172 13.87 -5.66 -12.22
C ASN A 172 14.17 -5.65 -10.72
N PHE A 173 14.26 -6.82 -10.08
CA PHE A 173 14.65 -6.94 -8.68
C PHE A 173 16.01 -6.27 -8.40
N CYS A 174 17.02 -6.51 -9.25
CA CYS A 174 18.32 -5.87 -9.11
C CYS A 174 18.29 -4.35 -9.32
N LYS A 175 17.39 -3.83 -10.14
CA LYS A 175 17.20 -2.39 -10.34
C LYS A 175 16.52 -1.74 -9.14
N ASP A 176 15.55 -2.42 -8.56
CA ASP A 176 14.77 -1.93 -7.43
C ASP A 176 15.53 -2.08 -6.11
N PHE A 177 16.52 -2.97 -6.04
CA PHE A 177 17.31 -3.21 -4.84
C PHE A 177 18.40 -2.16 -4.64
N ASP A 178 18.34 -1.42 -3.53
CA ASP A 178 19.41 -0.51 -3.12
C ASP A 178 20.41 -1.25 -2.21
N PRO A 179 21.64 -1.53 -2.67
CA PRO A 179 22.64 -2.25 -1.88
C PRO A 179 23.16 -1.45 -0.67
N ARG A 180 22.92 -0.13 -0.60
CA ARG A 180 23.39 0.71 0.52
C ARG A 180 22.44 0.68 1.70
N THR A 181 21.13 0.65 1.41
CA THR A 181 20.07 0.65 2.44
C THR A 181 19.49 -0.74 2.67
N GLY A 182 19.72 -1.69 1.76
CA GLY A 182 19.11 -3.01 1.76
C GLY A 182 17.61 -3.01 1.44
N GLN A 183 17.06 -1.86 1.00
CA GLN A 183 15.64 -1.68 0.76
C GLN A 183 15.30 -1.90 -0.72
N LEU A 184 14.10 -2.44 -0.97
CA LEU A 184 13.51 -2.56 -2.29
C LEU A 184 12.67 -1.33 -2.61
N GLN A 185 13.15 -0.50 -3.53
CA GLN A 185 12.42 0.65 -4.07
C GLN A 185 11.64 0.23 -5.31
N ILE A 186 10.50 -0.44 -5.09
CA ILE A 186 9.65 -0.94 -6.17
C ILE A 186 9.13 0.24 -7.00
N SER A 187 9.60 0.35 -8.25
CA SER A 187 9.15 1.42 -9.14
C SER A 187 7.78 1.09 -9.74
N MET A 188 6.75 1.79 -9.29
CA MET A 188 5.37 1.62 -9.81
C MET A 188 5.16 2.29 -11.18
N ALA A 189 6.06 3.17 -11.59
CA ALA A 189 6.01 3.89 -12.86
C ALA A 189 7.43 4.10 -13.40
N ASP A 190 7.53 4.31 -14.72
CA ASP A 190 8.76 4.77 -15.34
C ASP A 190 8.98 6.25 -15.01
N LYS A 191 10.03 6.54 -14.22
CA LYS A 191 10.35 7.91 -13.78
C LYS A 191 10.80 8.80 -14.95
N GLU A 192 11.34 8.21 -16.02
CA GLU A 192 11.84 8.93 -17.19
C GLU A 192 10.76 9.16 -18.26
N ALA A 193 9.62 8.47 -18.13
CA ALA A 193 8.51 8.57 -19.08
C ALA A 193 7.82 9.95 -19.04
N PHE A 194 7.94 10.71 -17.95
CA PHE A 194 7.24 11.98 -17.77
C PHE A 194 8.22 13.14 -17.60
N LYS A 195 8.11 14.13 -18.48
CA LYS A 195 8.93 15.34 -18.53
C LYS A 195 8.04 16.57 -18.45
N LEU A 196 8.21 17.35 -17.38
CA LEU A 196 7.47 18.58 -17.13
C LEU A 196 7.66 19.59 -18.28
N GLY A 197 6.55 20.14 -18.77
CA GLY A 197 6.52 21.05 -19.92
C GLY A 197 6.66 20.38 -21.28
N VAL A 198 6.94 19.07 -21.34
CA VAL A 198 7.10 18.32 -22.61
C VAL A 198 5.92 17.40 -22.86
N ASN A 199 5.56 16.57 -21.88
CA ASN A 199 4.44 15.64 -22.01
C ASN A 199 3.49 15.61 -20.80
N ILE A 200 3.80 16.39 -19.76
CA ILE A 200 2.90 16.77 -18.67
C ILE A 200 3.01 18.28 -18.44
N ALA A 201 1.96 18.93 -17.91
CA ALA A 201 1.90 20.39 -17.72
C ALA A 201 2.16 21.17 -19.02
N THR A 202 1.54 20.72 -20.12
CA THR A 202 1.80 21.25 -21.46
C THR A 202 0.78 22.29 -21.91
N THR A 203 -0.15 22.72 -21.04
CA THR A 203 -1.12 23.74 -21.44
C THR A 203 -0.41 25.08 -21.62
N PRO A 204 -0.54 25.75 -22.78
CA PRO A 204 0.17 27.00 -23.04
C PRO A 204 -0.16 28.06 -22.00
N GLY A 205 0.87 28.65 -21.41
CA GLY A 205 0.75 29.67 -20.38
C GLY A 205 2.08 30.35 -20.12
N GLN A 206 2.05 31.44 -19.36
CA GLN A 206 3.24 32.24 -19.02
C GLN A 206 3.21 32.60 -17.54
N VAL A 207 4.39 32.64 -16.93
CA VAL A 207 4.55 33.20 -15.58
C VAL A 207 4.45 34.72 -15.71
N ILE A 208 3.43 35.30 -15.09
CA ILE A 208 3.18 36.75 -15.13
C ILE A 208 3.67 37.48 -13.87
N TYR A 209 3.92 36.72 -12.80
CA TYR A 209 4.48 37.23 -11.56
C TYR A 209 5.24 36.12 -10.84
N GLN A 210 6.28 36.51 -10.10
CA GLN A 210 7.09 35.63 -9.28
C GLN A 210 7.60 36.38 -8.05
N ASN A 211 7.52 35.73 -6.89
CA ASN A 211 8.22 36.13 -5.67
C ASN A 211 8.93 34.91 -5.05
N ASP A 212 9.31 35.02 -3.78
CA ASP A 212 10.06 33.98 -3.08
C ASP A 212 9.19 32.74 -2.76
N LEU A 213 7.86 32.85 -2.70
CA LEU A 213 6.96 31.74 -2.36
C LEU A 213 6.29 31.10 -3.57
N MET A 214 6.03 31.86 -4.64
CA MET A 214 5.21 31.38 -5.73
C MET A 214 5.51 32.03 -7.09
N GLN A 215 5.11 31.30 -8.12
CA GLN A 215 4.94 31.81 -9.48
C GLN A 215 3.45 31.83 -9.82
N LEU A 216 2.95 32.96 -10.32
CA LEU A 216 1.60 33.05 -10.85
C LEU A 216 1.62 32.80 -12.36
N ILE A 217 0.93 31.75 -12.79
CA ILE A 217 0.85 31.37 -14.20
C ILE A 217 -0.50 31.82 -14.76
N GLN A 218 -0.47 32.59 -15.85
CA GLN A 218 -1.65 32.86 -16.67
C GLN A 218 -1.63 31.94 -17.91
N TYR A 219 -2.70 31.18 -18.12
CA TYR A 219 -2.82 30.34 -19.30
C TYR A 219 -3.30 31.12 -20.52
N THR A 220 -2.79 30.77 -21.69
CA THR A 220 -3.15 31.41 -22.96
C THR A 220 -4.60 31.06 -23.31
N PRO A 221 -5.49 32.05 -23.52
CA PRO A 221 -6.86 31.80 -23.93
C PRO A 221 -6.94 30.96 -25.22
N SER A 222 -7.87 30.02 -25.29
CA SER A 222 -8.10 29.20 -26.48
C SER A 222 -9.42 29.52 -27.21
N THR A 223 -10.09 30.60 -26.81
CA THR A 223 -11.38 31.06 -27.37
C THR A 223 -11.28 32.54 -27.76
N GLU A 224 -12.13 32.99 -28.68
CA GLU A 224 -12.16 34.41 -29.10
C GLU A 224 -12.66 35.34 -28.00
N THR A 225 -13.60 34.86 -27.18
CA THR A 225 -14.14 35.56 -26.03
C THR A 225 -13.99 34.71 -24.77
N VAL A 226 -13.89 35.36 -23.63
CA VAL A 226 -13.75 34.74 -22.31
C VAL A 226 -14.74 35.36 -21.33
N TYR A 227 -15.01 34.66 -20.23
CA TYR A 227 -15.76 35.22 -19.11
C TYR A 227 -15.04 36.43 -18.53
N LYS A 228 -15.82 37.43 -18.13
CA LYS A 228 -15.32 38.67 -17.53
C LYS A 228 -14.54 38.38 -16.24
N THR A 229 -15.16 37.67 -15.30
CA THR A 229 -14.53 37.27 -14.04
C THR A 229 -13.52 36.13 -14.27
N PRO A 230 -12.22 36.34 -14.01
CA PRO A 230 -11.21 35.29 -14.14
C PRO A 230 -11.35 34.19 -13.08
N LEU A 231 -10.64 33.08 -13.28
CA LEU A 231 -10.59 31.93 -12.37
C LEU A 231 -9.17 31.78 -11.82
N LEU A 232 -8.99 31.93 -10.51
CA LEU A 232 -7.76 31.65 -9.79
C LEU A 232 -7.83 30.25 -9.17
N ILE A 233 -6.83 29.42 -9.44
CA ILE A 233 -6.71 28.10 -8.82
C ILE A 233 -5.56 28.12 -7.81
N VAL A 234 -5.87 27.76 -6.59
CA VAL A 234 -4.93 27.65 -5.47
C VAL A 234 -4.72 26.16 -5.15
N PRO A 235 -3.67 25.51 -5.70
CA PRO A 235 -3.42 24.10 -5.45
C PRO A 235 -2.86 23.87 -4.03
N PRO A 236 -2.99 22.64 -3.49
CA PRO A 236 -2.35 22.29 -2.23
C PRO A 236 -0.82 22.34 -2.37
N TRP A 237 -0.09 22.74 -1.33
CA TRP A 237 1.39 22.81 -1.34
C TRP A 237 2.08 21.46 -1.13
N ILE A 238 1.35 20.42 -0.71
CA ILE A 238 1.91 19.06 -0.52
C ILE A 238 2.27 18.42 -1.86
N ASN A 239 1.47 18.69 -2.90
CA ASN A 239 1.67 18.17 -4.26
C ASN A 239 1.89 19.34 -5.22
N LYS A 240 2.50 19.06 -6.36
CA LYS A 240 2.74 20.11 -7.37
C LYS A 240 1.45 20.41 -8.16
N TYR A 241 1.30 21.68 -8.58
CA TYR A 241 0.09 22.18 -9.25
C TYR A 241 -0.32 21.38 -10.50
N TYR A 242 0.66 20.78 -11.20
CA TYR A 242 0.41 20.06 -12.46
C TYR A 242 -0.44 18.79 -12.31
N VAL A 243 -0.83 18.40 -11.09
CA VAL A 243 -1.91 17.40 -10.92
C VAL A 243 -3.21 17.84 -11.62
N LEU A 244 -3.41 19.16 -11.75
CA LEU A 244 -4.54 19.76 -12.47
C LEU A 244 -4.27 19.96 -13.97
N ASP A 245 -3.01 19.81 -14.40
CA ASP A 245 -2.56 19.91 -15.79
C ASP A 245 -1.63 18.73 -16.14
N LEU A 246 -2.13 17.50 -16.05
CA LEU A 246 -1.33 16.31 -16.37
C LEU A 246 -1.10 16.21 -17.88
N GLN A 247 -1.84 15.34 -18.58
CA GLN A 247 -1.76 15.23 -20.04
C GLN A 247 -2.90 16.01 -20.70
N PRO A 248 -2.79 16.37 -21.99
CA PRO A 248 -3.84 17.08 -22.70
C PRO A 248 -5.23 16.43 -22.67
N LYS A 249 -5.33 15.12 -22.40
CA LYS A 249 -6.58 14.35 -22.31
C LYS A 249 -7.25 14.39 -20.94
N ASN A 250 -6.50 14.72 -19.88
CA ASN A 250 -6.97 14.74 -18.49
C ASN A 250 -6.50 15.99 -17.75
N SER A 251 -6.27 17.09 -18.49
CA SER A 251 -5.95 18.39 -17.93
C SER A 251 -7.24 19.15 -17.65
N MET A 252 -7.48 19.45 -16.38
CA MET A 252 -8.58 20.31 -15.94
C MET A 252 -8.33 21.75 -16.39
N ILE A 253 -7.08 22.22 -16.32
CA ILE A 253 -6.71 23.58 -16.73
C ILE A 253 -6.97 23.80 -18.22
N LYS A 254 -6.54 22.87 -19.08
CA LYS A 254 -6.84 22.93 -20.52
C LYS A 254 -8.34 22.95 -20.78
N TRP A 255 -9.10 22.13 -20.06
CA TRP A 255 -10.55 22.09 -20.22
C TRP A 255 -11.21 23.42 -19.83
N LEU A 256 -10.80 24.03 -18.71
CA LEU A 256 -11.30 25.33 -18.25
C LEU A 256 -11.00 26.46 -19.24
N VAL A 257 -9.77 26.51 -19.75
CA VAL A 257 -9.37 27.48 -20.79
C VAL A 257 -10.24 27.30 -22.04
N ALA A 258 -10.53 26.05 -22.42
CA ALA A 258 -11.41 25.74 -23.55
C ALA A 258 -12.90 26.07 -23.30
N GLN A 259 -13.34 26.16 -22.04
CA GLN A 259 -14.67 26.67 -21.69
C GLN A 259 -14.77 28.20 -21.74
N GLY A 260 -13.65 28.91 -22.00
CA GLY A 260 -13.62 30.36 -22.06
C GLY A 260 -13.34 31.04 -20.72
N TYR A 261 -12.78 30.35 -19.74
CA TYR A 261 -12.25 31.01 -18.54
C TYR A 261 -10.85 31.59 -18.81
N THR A 262 -10.59 32.79 -18.29
CA THR A 262 -9.22 33.27 -18.07
C THR A 262 -8.69 32.61 -16.81
N VAL A 263 -7.81 31.62 -16.96
CA VAL A 263 -7.34 30.77 -15.86
C VAL A 263 -5.96 31.22 -15.37
N PHE A 264 -5.87 31.40 -14.06
CA PHE A 264 -4.64 31.64 -13.32
C PHE A 264 -4.38 30.52 -12.33
N VAL A 265 -3.13 30.13 -12.13
CA VAL A 265 -2.74 29.08 -11.17
C VAL A 265 -1.53 29.56 -10.37
N ILE A 266 -1.59 29.39 -9.05
CA ILE A 266 -0.43 29.56 -8.18
C ILE A 266 0.44 28.30 -8.25
N SER A 267 1.69 28.45 -8.66
CA SER A 267 2.71 27.42 -8.57
C SER A 267 3.62 27.71 -7.38
N TRP A 268 3.39 27.02 -6.27
CA TRP A 268 4.20 27.12 -5.07
C TRP A 268 5.65 26.65 -5.29
N ILE A 269 6.58 27.30 -4.60
CA ILE A 269 7.96 26.85 -4.51
C ILE A 269 8.04 25.52 -3.74
N ASN A 270 9.10 24.75 -3.99
CA ASN A 270 9.46 23.62 -3.14
C ASN A 270 10.40 24.16 -2.05
N PRO A 271 9.97 24.28 -0.79
CA PRO A 271 10.75 24.93 0.25
C PRO A 271 12.06 24.19 0.51
N ASP A 272 13.11 24.97 0.81
CA ASP A 272 14.41 24.49 1.24
C ASP A 272 14.80 25.13 2.59
N GLU A 273 16.07 24.99 3.01
CA GLU A 273 16.57 25.55 4.27
C GLU A 273 16.35 27.08 4.39
N ASN A 274 16.29 27.82 3.27
CA ASN A 274 16.05 29.26 3.28
C ASN A 274 14.60 29.61 3.63
N HIS A 275 13.70 28.63 3.62
CA HIS A 275 12.27 28.79 3.84
C HIS A 275 11.84 28.38 5.26
N SER A 276 12.79 28.13 6.17
CA SER A 276 12.51 27.59 7.51
C SER A 276 11.74 28.52 8.44
N GLU A 277 11.81 29.83 8.17
CA GLU A 277 11.16 30.89 8.98
C GLU A 277 9.81 31.32 8.37
N ILE A 278 9.35 30.68 7.28
CA ILE A 278 8.08 31.02 6.64
C ILE A 278 6.92 30.43 7.44
N ASP A 279 5.99 31.31 7.80
CA ASP A 279 4.78 30.98 8.53
C ASP A 279 3.55 30.95 7.59
N PHE A 280 2.42 30.49 8.14
CA PHE A 280 1.16 30.42 7.40
C PHE A 280 0.68 31.78 6.88
N GLU A 281 0.97 32.87 7.61
CA GLU A 281 0.60 34.23 7.20
C GLU A 281 1.29 34.66 5.91
N ASP A 282 2.56 34.28 5.73
CA ASP A 282 3.32 34.60 4.51
C ASP A 282 2.67 33.95 3.27
N TYR A 283 2.22 32.70 3.37
CA TYR A 283 1.47 32.05 2.28
C TYR A 283 0.14 32.73 1.95
N ILE A 284 -0.48 33.42 2.92
CA ILE A 284 -1.69 34.21 2.66
C ILE A 284 -1.31 35.51 1.96
N PHE A 285 -0.41 36.30 2.54
CA PHE A 285 -0.10 37.64 2.03
C PHE A 285 0.74 37.60 0.75
N ASP A 286 1.85 36.88 0.76
CA ASP A 286 2.76 36.77 -0.37
C ASP A 286 2.32 35.71 -1.39
N GLY A 287 1.39 34.82 -1.01
CA GLY A 287 0.77 33.87 -1.92
C GLY A 287 -0.56 34.35 -2.47
N LEU A 288 -1.63 34.14 -1.69
CA LEU A 288 -3.02 34.32 -2.14
C LEU A 288 -3.37 35.78 -2.46
N ILE A 289 -3.13 36.69 -1.53
CA ILE A 289 -3.50 38.11 -1.67
C ILE A 289 -2.70 38.75 -2.81
N THR A 290 -1.39 38.54 -2.81
CA THR A 290 -0.52 39.01 -3.91
C THR A 290 -0.98 38.48 -5.27
N ALA A 291 -1.40 37.20 -5.37
CA ALA A 291 -1.92 36.68 -6.64
C ALA A 291 -3.20 37.40 -7.09
N MET A 292 -4.11 37.72 -6.16
CA MET A 292 -5.33 38.47 -6.48
C MET A 292 -5.00 39.89 -6.96
N ASP A 293 -4.10 40.60 -6.30
CA ASP A 293 -3.67 41.96 -6.69
C ASP A 293 -3.04 41.98 -8.09
N VAL A 294 -2.23 40.97 -8.42
CA VAL A 294 -1.62 40.82 -9.74
C VAL A 294 -2.68 40.54 -10.80
N ILE A 295 -3.69 39.70 -10.49
CA ILE A 295 -4.79 39.40 -11.42
C ILE A 295 -5.62 40.65 -11.69
N GLU A 296 -5.96 41.41 -10.64
CA GLU A 296 -6.69 42.67 -10.77
C GLU A 296 -5.90 43.66 -11.63
N THR A 297 -4.59 43.80 -11.39
CA THR A 297 -3.71 44.66 -12.19
C THR A 297 -3.63 44.22 -13.65
N SER A 298 -3.64 42.90 -13.90
CA SER A 298 -3.45 42.33 -15.25
C SER A 298 -4.75 42.32 -16.08
N THR A 299 -5.90 42.15 -15.43
CA THR A 299 -7.19 41.99 -16.10
C THR A 299 -8.10 43.22 -16.00
N GLY A 300 -7.88 44.07 -14.99
CA GLY A 300 -8.76 45.18 -14.64
C GLY A 300 -10.03 44.76 -13.89
N GLU A 301 -10.14 43.49 -13.47
CA GLU A 301 -11.32 42.94 -12.80
C GLU A 301 -11.11 42.83 -11.29
N HIS A 302 -12.07 43.35 -10.51
CA HIS A 302 -12.02 43.39 -9.04
C HIS A 302 -12.55 42.11 -8.37
N GLU A 303 -13.09 41.16 -9.15
CA GLU A 303 -13.62 39.90 -8.65
C GLU A 303 -12.90 38.72 -9.33
N VAL A 304 -12.67 37.65 -8.57
CA VAL A 304 -12.12 36.40 -9.07
C VAL A 304 -13.00 35.23 -8.62
N ASN A 305 -13.20 34.24 -9.48
CA ASN A 305 -13.66 32.93 -9.04
C ASN A 305 -12.44 32.20 -8.45
N ALA A 306 -12.54 31.68 -7.23
CA ALA A 306 -11.44 30.98 -6.54
C ALA A 306 -11.96 29.74 -5.81
#